data_AF-A0A0R3UBY8-F1
#
_entry.id   AF-A0A0R3UBY8-F1
#
_cell.length_a   1.000
_cell.length_b   1.000
_cell.length_c   1.000
_cell.angle_alpha   90.00
_cell.angle_beta   90.00
_cell.angle_gamma   90.00
#
_symmetry.space_group_name_H-M   'P 1'
#
loop_
_entity.id
_entity.type
_entity.pdbx_description
1 polymer ?
#
loop_
_entity_poly.entity_id
_entity_poly.type
_entity_poly.pdbx_seq_one_letter_code
_entity_poly.pdbx_strand_id
1 'polypeptide(L)'
;MAGSNSGYQWYQTESTVCVLIPRKGADPSALRVAFSEQIVEIFINDELSLQLNLAQKIDPQRSLYKTTTMNIELKMAKLTSSSWSCLEGVPPSNQAEGEPKKHGKSYKDWDAVAKEADEIEEGDPLNSLFQKIFKDADDDTRRAMIKSFVSPAFATG
;
A
#
# COMPACT_ATOMS: atom_id res chain seq x y z
N MET A 1 9.48 -6.88 17.46
CA MET A 1 8.60 -8.06 17.62
C MET A 1 7.97 -8.32 16.26
N ALA A 2 8.10 -9.55 15.76
CA ALA A 2 7.91 -9.90 14.35
C ALA A 2 6.48 -9.61 13.86
N GLY A 3 6.36 -8.92 12.74
CA GLY A 3 5.09 -8.62 12.08
C GLY A 3 5.23 -8.84 10.59
N SER A 4 5.11 -10.12 10.21
CA SER A 4 4.78 -10.61 8.86
C SER A 4 5.58 -10.01 7.69
N ASN A 5 6.58 -10.77 7.23
CA ASN A 5 7.04 -10.73 5.85
C ASN A 5 5.91 -11.28 4.97
N SER A 6 4.78 -10.56 4.93
CA SER A 6 3.66 -10.80 4.02
C SER A 6 4.29 -10.73 2.64
N GLY A 7 4.37 -11.84 1.92
CA GLY A 7 4.99 -11.92 0.59
C GLY A 7 4.22 -11.16 -0.49
N TYR A 8 3.61 -10.03 -0.11
CA TYR A 8 2.78 -9.14 -0.90
C TYR A 8 2.89 -7.71 -0.35
N GLN A 9 2.71 -6.74 -1.24
CA GLN A 9 2.54 -5.34 -0.92
C GLN A 9 1.09 -4.94 -1.22
N TRP A 10 0.56 -3.93 -0.55
CA TRP A 10 -0.77 -3.44 -0.85
C TRP A 10 -0.86 -1.93 -0.68
N TYR A 11 -1.77 -1.33 -1.43
CA TYR A 11 -2.11 0.07 -1.38
C TYR A 11 -3.59 0.24 -1.70
N GLN A 12 -4.12 1.44 -1.50
CA GLN A 12 -5.54 1.71 -1.73
C GLN A 12 -5.76 3.12 -2.27
N THR A 13 -6.89 3.27 -2.96
CA THR A 13 -7.52 4.56 -3.26
C THR A 13 -8.78 4.69 -2.40
N GLU A 14 -9.56 5.75 -2.59
CA GLU A 14 -10.85 5.90 -1.89
C GLU A 14 -11.80 4.71 -2.14
N SER A 15 -11.81 4.17 -3.36
CA SER A 15 -12.79 3.16 -3.82
C SER A 15 -12.20 1.79 -4.15
N THR A 16 -10.87 1.63 -4.13
CA THR A 16 -10.21 0.40 -4.57
C THR A 16 -9.09 0.01 -3.62
N VAL A 17 -8.87 -1.28 -3.42
CA VAL A 17 -7.69 -1.85 -2.76
C VAL A 17 -6.91 -2.65 -3.80
N CYS A 18 -5.60 -2.43 -3.87
CA CYS A 18 -4.71 -3.14 -4.77
C CYS A 18 -3.69 -3.95 -3.97
N VAL A 19 -3.47 -5.20 -4.36
CA VAL A 19 -2.49 -6.11 -3.74
C VAL A 19 -1.53 -6.61 -4.82
N LEU A 20 -0.24 -6.49 -4.57
CA LEU A 20 0.84 -6.92 -5.44
C LEU A 20 1.58 -8.07 -4.76
N ILE A 21 1.55 -9.25 -5.36
CA ILE A 21 2.24 -10.44 -4.87
C ILE A 21 3.43 -10.73 -5.79
N PRO A 22 4.68 -10.49 -5.37
CA PRO A 22 5.85 -10.80 -6.17
C PRO A 22 5.98 -12.30 -6.37
N ARG A 23 5.82 -12.75 -7.62
CA ARG A 23 5.93 -14.16 -8.02
C ARG A 23 6.39 -14.25 -9.46
N LYS A 24 7.63 -14.72 -9.64
CA LYS A 24 8.23 -14.87 -10.97
C LYS A 24 7.62 -16.06 -11.71
N GLY A 25 7.26 -15.83 -12.97
CA GLY A 25 6.88 -16.89 -13.90
C GLY A 25 5.61 -17.65 -13.53
N ALA A 26 4.64 -17.00 -12.87
CA ALA A 26 3.33 -17.60 -12.68
C ALA A 26 2.64 -17.79 -14.04
N ASP A 27 2.34 -19.03 -14.42
CA ASP A 27 1.59 -19.34 -15.63
C ASP A 27 0.15 -18.81 -15.48
N PRO A 28 -0.29 -17.89 -16.36
CA PRO A 28 -1.67 -17.40 -16.33
C PRO A 28 -2.72 -18.51 -16.47
N SER A 29 -2.38 -19.60 -17.15
CA SER A 29 -3.30 -20.73 -17.40
C SER A 29 -3.52 -21.59 -16.16
N ALA A 30 -2.53 -21.63 -15.26
CA ALA A 30 -2.59 -22.39 -14.01
C ALA A 30 -3.02 -21.54 -12.81
N LEU A 31 -3.20 -20.23 -13.01
CA LEU A 31 -3.58 -19.29 -11.96
C LEU A 31 -5.09 -19.07 -11.94
N ARG A 32 -5.70 -19.37 -10.81
CA ARG A 32 -7.11 -19.06 -10.53
C ARG A 32 -7.22 -18.19 -9.30
N VAL A 33 -7.99 -17.11 -9.38
CA VAL A 33 -8.29 -16.24 -8.24
C VAL A 33 -9.80 -16.27 -8.00
N ALA A 34 -10.20 -16.55 -6.76
CA ALA A 34 -11.59 -16.49 -6.33
C ALA A 34 -11.79 -15.30 -5.40
N PHE A 35 -12.69 -14.39 -5.78
CA PHE A 35 -13.10 -13.26 -4.96
C PHE A 35 -14.41 -13.59 -4.23
N SER A 36 -14.41 -13.39 -2.92
CA SER A 36 -15.59 -13.36 -2.06
C SER A 36 -15.68 -12.01 -1.36
N GLU A 37 -16.80 -11.71 -0.69
CA GLU A 37 -17.03 -10.40 -0.06
C GLU A 37 -15.89 -9.98 0.88
N GLN A 38 -15.27 -10.92 1.60
CA GLN A 38 -14.20 -10.63 2.57
C GLN A 38 -13.02 -11.61 2.48
N ILE A 39 -13.00 -12.48 1.48
CA ILE A 39 -11.95 -13.49 1.34
C ILE A 39 -11.50 -13.48 -0.11
N VAL A 40 -10.19 -13.51 -0.32
CA VAL A 40 -9.60 -13.72 -1.64
C VAL A 40 -8.68 -14.91 -1.59
N GLU A 41 -8.94 -15.88 -2.45
CA GLU A 41 -8.16 -17.10 -2.54
C GLU A 41 -7.45 -17.17 -3.88
N ILE A 42 -6.16 -17.48 -3.84
CA ILE A 42 -5.30 -17.64 -5.00
C ILE A 42 -4.89 -19.10 -5.08
N PHE A 43 -5.23 -19.72 -6.19
CA PHE A 43 -4.92 -21.11 -6.50
C PHE A 43 -3.91 -21.17 -7.64
N ILE A 44 -2.90 -22.04 -7.48
CA ILE A 44 -1.86 -22.28 -8.49
C ILE A 44 -1.83 -23.79 -8.72
N ASN A 45 -2.05 -24.22 -9.97
CA ASN A 45 -2.23 -25.65 -10.29
C ASN A 45 -3.32 -26.32 -9.43
N ASP A 46 -4.43 -25.60 -9.23
CA ASP A 46 -5.56 -26.01 -8.37
C ASP A 46 -5.26 -26.20 -6.87
N GLU A 47 -4.04 -25.89 -6.42
CA GLU A 47 -3.66 -25.89 -5.01
C GLU A 47 -3.80 -24.48 -4.41
N LEU A 48 -4.36 -24.38 -3.20
CA LEU A 48 -4.48 -23.11 -2.49
C LEU A 48 -3.09 -22.58 -2.13
N SER A 49 -2.65 -21.53 -2.82
CA SER A 49 -1.34 -20.92 -2.62
C SER A 49 -1.35 -19.77 -1.62
N LEU A 50 -2.43 -18.98 -1.57
CA LEU A 50 -2.58 -17.85 -0.66
C LEU A 50 -4.05 -17.54 -0.42
N GLN A 51 -4.41 -17.27 0.82
CA GLN A 51 -5.73 -16.77 1.21
C GLN A 51 -5.55 -15.46 1.98
N LEU A 52 -6.28 -14.42 1.55
CA LEU A 52 -6.34 -13.12 2.22
C LEU A 52 -7.70 -12.97 2.90
N ASN A 53 -7.71 -12.75 4.22
CA ASN A 53 -8.93 -12.50 4.99
C ASN A 53 -9.12 -11.00 5.18
N LEU A 54 -9.85 -10.36 4.26
CA LEU A 54 -9.96 -8.92 4.15
C LEU A 54 -10.64 -8.29 5.37
N ALA A 55 -10.09 -7.16 5.82
CA ALA A 55 -10.62 -6.40 6.96
C ALA A 55 -12.00 -5.80 6.69
N GLN A 56 -12.32 -5.48 5.44
CA GLN A 56 -13.63 -4.97 5.04
C GLN A 56 -14.13 -5.64 3.76
N LYS A 57 -15.40 -5.36 3.43
CA LYS A 57 -16.06 -5.94 2.28
C LYS A 57 -15.63 -5.31 0.96
N ILE A 58 -15.44 -6.16 -0.04
CA ILE A 58 -15.25 -5.80 -1.45
C ILE A 58 -16.46 -6.22 -2.27
N ASP A 59 -16.57 -5.68 -3.47
CA ASP A 59 -17.48 -6.17 -4.52
C ASP A 59 -16.72 -7.20 -5.38
N PRO A 60 -17.03 -8.51 -5.27
CA PRO A 60 -16.35 -9.55 -6.03
C PRO A 60 -16.53 -9.43 -7.54
N GLN A 61 -17.68 -8.89 -7.99
CA GLN A 61 -18.00 -8.78 -9.42
C GLN A 61 -17.23 -7.63 -10.09
N ARG A 62 -16.90 -6.60 -9.33
CA ARG A 62 -16.08 -5.46 -9.79
C ARG A 62 -14.60 -5.60 -9.45
N SER A 63 -14.22 -6.73 -8.86
CA SER A 63 -12.83 -7.07 -8.55
C SER A 63 -12.22 -7.90 -9.66
N LEU A 64 -10.94 -7.68 -9.92
CA LEU A 64 -10.21 -8.32 -11.01
C LEU A 64 -8.77 -8.59 -10.62
N TYR A 65 -8.14 -9.52 -11.33
CA TYR A 65 -6.72 -9.82 -11.19
C TYR A 65 -6.02 -9.77 -12.53
N LYS A 66 -4.71 -9.55 -12.48
CA LYS A 66 -3.81 -9.61 -13.62
C LYS A 66 -2.52 -10.29 -13.19
N THR A 67 -1.93 -11.05 -14.11
CA THR A 67 -0.61 -11.63 -13.91
C THR A 67 0.37 -11.00 -14.88
N THR A 68 1.54 -10.68 -14.35
CA THR A 68 2.71 -10.23 -15.11
C THR A 68 3.84 -11.24 -14.86
N THR A 69 4.90 -11.23 -15.67
CA THR A 69 6.05 -12.14 -15.52
C THR A 69 6.70 -12.12 -14.13
N MET A 70 6.54 -11.01 -13.38
CA MET A 70 7.17 -10.82 -12.08
C MET A 70 6.21 -10.89 -10.91
N ASN A 71 4.91 -10.62 -11.12
CA ASN A 71 3.96 -10.38 -10.03
C ASN A 71 2.54 -10.82 -10.41
N ILE A 72 1.74 -11.13 -9.39
CA ILE A 72 0.29 -11.21 -9.47
C ILE A 72 -0.28 -9.94 -8.86
N GLU A 73 -1.12 -9.24 -9.60
CA GLU A 73 -1.78 -8.00 -9.22
C GLU A 73 -3.26 -8.24 -9.00
N LEU A 74 -3.76 -7.94 -7.81
CA LEU A 74 -5.18 -7.96 -7.48
C LEU A 74 -5.69 -6.52 -7.38
N LYS A 75 -6.84 -6.26 -7.96
CA LYS A 75 -7.55 -4.98 -7.87
C LYS A 75 -8.97 -5.24 -7.41
N MET A 76 -9.26 -4.87 -6.16
CA MET A 76 -10.52 -5.14 -5.51
C MET A 76 -11.33 -3.86 -5.33
N ALA A 77 -12.56 -3.84 -5.82
CA ALA A 77 -13.45 -2.71 -5.63
C ALA A 77 -14.02 -2.73 -4.20
N LYS A 78 -13.88 -1.65 -3.45
CA LYS A 78 -14.46 -1.55 -2.11
C LYS A 78 -15.98 -1.47 -2.21
N LEU A 79 -16.67 -2.14 -1.28
CA LEU A 79 -18.12 -2.02 -1.18
C LEU A 79 -18.52 -0.66 -0.57
N THR A 80 -17.70 -0.16 0.36
CA THR A 80 -17.88 1.14 1.01
C THR A 80 -16.63 1.99 0.79
N SER A 81 -16.79 3.24 0.37
CA SER A 81 -15.70 4.22 0.31
C SER A 81 -15.21 4.50 1.73
N SER A 82 -14.14 3.81 2.13
CA SER A 82 -13.58 3.87 3.48
C SER A 82 -12.08 3.59 3.43
N SER A 83 -11.32 4.21 4.32
CA SER A 83 -9.88 3.99 4.42
C SER A 83 -9.59 2.75 5.27
N TRP A 84 -8.91 1.77 4.68
CA TRP A 84 -8.55 0.52 5.36
C TRP A 84 -7.27 0.75 6.16
N SER A 85 -7.29 0.54 7.48
CA SER A 85 -6.08 0.65 8.31
C SER A 85 -5.14 -0.54 8.15
N CYS A 86 -5.67 -1.67 7.70
CA CYS A 86 -4.97 -2.91 7.42
C CYS A 86 -5.67 -3.66 6.28
N LEU A 87 -4.93 -4.50 5.54
CA LEU A 87 -5.51 -5.31 4.47
C LEU A 87 -6.33 -6.46 5.06
N GLU A 88 -5.75 -7.19 6.02
CA GLU A 88 -6.36 -8.34 6.65
C GLU A 88 -6.93 -8.00 8.04
N GLY A 89 -8.06 -8.60 8.39
CA GLY A 89 -8.73 -8.45 9.67
C GLY A 89 -8.98 -9.80 10.32
N VAL A 90 -8.97 -9.83 11.66
CA VAL A 90 -9.27 -11.06 12.39
C VAL A 90 -10.73 -11.44 12.12
N PRO A 91 -11.05 -12.65 11.64
CA PRO A 91 -12.43 -13.08 11.51
C PRO A 91 -13.09 -13.07 12.89
N PRO A 92 -14.38 -12.69 13.03
CA PRO A 92 -15.11 -12.80 14.29
C PRO A 92 -15.39 -14.28 14.59
N SER A 93 -14.36 -15.02 15.02
CA SER A 93 -14.55 -16.30 15.68
C SER A 93 -14.93 -16.04 17.12
N ASN A 94 -16.23 -15.85 17.36
CA ASN A 94 -16.91 -16.17 18.62
C ASN A 94 -16.23 -15.66 19.90
N GLN A 95 -16.04 -14.34 20.04
CA GLN A 95 -15.87 -13.72 21.35
C GLN A 95 -17.03 -12.76 21.61
N ALA A 96 -17.85 -13.19 22.57
CA ALA A 96 -18.94 -12.43 23.15
C ALA A 96 -18.48 -11.04 23.60
N GLU A 97 -19.39 -10.08 23.41
CA GLU A 97 -19.61 -8.87 24.19
C GLU A 97 -18.47 -8.45 25.13
N GLY A 98 -17.69 -7.47 24.67
CA GLY A 98 -16.68 -6.78 25.46
C GLY A 98 -16.40 -5.42 24.85
N GLU A 99 -16.90 -4.39 25.52
CA GLU A 99 -16.71 -2.95 25.35
C GLU A 99 -15.33 -2.45 24.83
N PRO A 100 -15.26 -1.22 24.30
CA PRO A 100 -14.17 -0.76 23.45
C PRO A 100 -12.88 -0.56 24.25
N LYS A 101 -11.89 -1.43 24.01
CA LYS A 101 -10.53 -1.17 24.50
C LYS A 101 -9.81 -0.21 23.56
N LYS A 102 -9.86 1.06 23.95
CA LYS A 102 -8.83 2.06 23.62
C LYS A 102 -7.45 1.53 24.02
N HIS A 103 -6.41 2.17 23.45
CA HIS A 103 -4.95 2.00 23.60
C HIS A 103 -4.37 1.05 22.54
N GLY A 104 -3.49 1.49 21.63
CA GLY A 104 -2.32 2.31 21.89
C GLY A 104 -2.18 3.56 21.02
N LYS A 105 -1.58 4.57 21.64
CA LYS A 105 -1.26 5.88 21.09
C LYS A 105 -0.34 5.77 19.87
N SER A 106 -0.78 6.31 18.73
CA SER A 106 0.09 6.98 17.77
C SER A 106 -0.55 8.31 17.40
N TYR A 107 -0.67 9.19 18.39
CA TYR A 107 -0.98 10.61 18.21
C TYR A 107 0.35 11.37 18.31
N LYS A 108 1.05 11.38 17.19
CA LYS A 108 2.27 12.13 16.83
C LYS A 108 2.54 11.53 15.43
N ASP A 109 2.27 12.17 14.31
CA ASP A 109 2.49 13.56 13.94
C ASP A 109 1.69 13.88 12.66
N TRP A 110 0.38 14.12 12.77
CA TRP A 110 -0.44 14.61 11.64
C TRP A 110 -1.32 15.81 12.00
N ASP A 111 -1.67 15.97 13.28
CA ASP A 111 -2.46 17.12 13.76
C ASP A 111 -1.62 18.42 13.86
N ALA A 112 -0.29 18.33 13.76
CA ALA A 112 0.60 19.49 13.76
C ALA A 112 0.77 20.15 12.37
N VAL A 113 0.28 19.51 11.30
CA VAL A 113 0.40 20.00 9.91
C VAL A 113 -0.88 20.71 9.43
N ALA A 114 -1.86 20.94 10.30
CA ALA A 114 -3.09 21.67 9.94
C ALA A 114 -3.12 23.12 10.47
N LYS A 115 -2.16 23.52 11.33
CA LYS A 115 -2.23 24.80 12.07
C LYS A 115 -1.14 25.83 11.73
N GLU A 116 -0.37 25.59 10.68
CA GLU A 116 0.55 26.57 10.06
C GLU A 116 0.14 26.83 8.59
N ALA A 117 -1.15 26.82 8.30
CA ALA A 117 -1.70 27.06 6.95
C ALA A 117 -2.23 28.50 6.74
N ASP A 118 -1.94 29.44 7.65
CA ASP A 118 -2.51 30.80 7.57
C ASP A 118 -1.47 31.94 7.56
N GLU A 119 -0.16 31.63 7.53
CA GLU A 119 0.84 32.70 7.56
C GLU A 119 2.16 32.31 6.89
N ILE A 120 2.14 31.88 5.62
CA ILE A 120 3.36 31.93 4.78
C ILE A 120 2.98 32.39 3.37
N GLU A 121 3.34 33.66 3.18
CA GLU A 121 3.46 34.45 1.97
C GLU A 121 4.15 33.68 0.81
N GLU A 122 3.63 33.90 -0.40
CA GLU A 122 4.14 33.50 -1.73
C GLU A 122 5.50 32.79 -1.77
N GLY A 123 5.48 31.45 -1.70
CA GLY A 123 6.66 30.63 -1.95
C GLY A 123 6.26 29.19 -2.30
N ASP A 124 6.68 28.71 -3.46
CA ASP A 124 6.36 27.39 -4.00
C ASP A 124 6.55 26.29 -2.92
N PRO A 125 5.48 25.61 -2.44
CA PRO A 125 5.52 24.69 -1.28
C PRO A 125 6.53 23.56 -1.43
N LEU A 126 6.90 23.27 -2.67
CA LEU A 126 7.91 22.29 -3.02
C LEU A 126 9.32 22.72 -2.61
N ASN A 127 9.68 24.00 -2.76
CA ASN A 127 11.05 24.48 -2.52
C ASN A 127 11.44 24.39 -1.04
N SER A 128 10.52 24.74 -0.14
CA SER A 128 10.73 24.62 1.31
C SER A 128 10.79 23.16 1.78
N LEU A 129 10.05 22.27 1.12
CA LEU A 129 10.12 20.83 1.37
C LEU A 129 11.50 20.27 0.96
N PHE A 130 12.03 20.67 -0.20
CA PHE A 130 13.38 20.27 -0.63
C PHE A 130 14.48 20.80 0.29
N GLN A 131 14.37 22.04 0.78
CA GLN A 131 15.35 22.60 1.73
C GLN A 131 15.38 21.85 3.06
N LYS A 132 14.21 21.42 3.56
CA LYS A 132 14.12 20.67 4.82
C LYS A 132 14.70 19.27 4.68
N ILE A 133 14.40 18.58 3.58
CA ILE A 133 14.99 17.26 3.25
C ILE A 133 16.52 17.37 3.10
N PHE A 134 17.01 18.46 2.49
CA PHE A 134 18.46 18.67 2.35
C PHE A 134 19.14 18.95 3.70
N LYS A 135 18.49 19.68 4.61
CA LYS A 135 19.07 20.06 5.91
C LYS A 135 19.24 18.87 6.85
N ASP A 136 18.31 17.91 6.84
CA ASP A 136 18.35 16.70 7.69
C ASP A 136 19.02 15.48 7.02
N ALA A 137 19.41 15.56 5.74
CA ALA A 137 20.10 14.47 5.04
C ALA A 137 21.62 14.48 5.26
N ASP A 138 22.18 13.29 5.52
CA ASP A 138 23.64 13.04 5.55
C ASP A 138 24.29 13.32 4.19
N ASP A 139 25.58 13.70 4.19
CA ASP A 139 26.32 14.19 3.01
C ASP A 139 26.30 13.23 1.81
N ASP A 140 26.18 11.93 2.06
CA ASP A 140 26.06 10.88 1.04
C ASP A 140 24.70 10.92 0.31
N THR A 141 23.62 11.22 1.03
CA THR A 141 22.25 11.36 0.49
C THR A 141 22.13 12.65 -0.33
N ARG A 142 22.76 13.74 0.13
CA ARG A 142 22.84 15.01 -0.62
C ARG A 142 23.55 14.83 -1.96
N ARG A 143 24.63 14.05 -2.01
CA ARG A 143 25.37 13.75 -3.25
C ARG A 143 24.57 12.90 -4.23
N ALA A 144 23.81 11.92 -3.74
CA ALA A 144 22.95 11.09 -4.59
C ALA A 144 21.83 11.91 -5.25
N MET A 145 21.23 12.86 -4.52
CA MET A 145 20.19 13.75 -5.05
C MET A 145 20.71 14.66 -6.18
N ILE A 146 21.86 15.31 -5.98
CA ILE A 146 22.45 16.20 -6.99
C ILE A 146 22.84 15.44 -8.27
N LYS A 147 23.32 14.19 -8.13
CA LYS A 147 23.75 13.37 -9.27
C LYS A 147 22.60 12.90 -10.17
N SER A 148 21.36 12.93 -9.70
CA SER A 148 20.18 12.61 -10.54
C SER A 148 19.66 13.81 -11.35
N PHE A 149 19.97 15.04 -10.94
CA PHE A 149 19.50 16.28 -11.58
C PHE A 149 20.49 16.91 -12.57
N VAL A 150 21.72 16.39 -12.64
CA VAL A 150 22.72 16.78 -13.64
C VAL A 150 23.19 15.51 -14.37
N SER A 151 22.37 15.04 -15.30
CA SER A 151 22.85 14.22 -16.41
C SER A 151 22.88 15.09 -17.66
N PRO A 152 24.05 15.65 -18.05
CA PRO A 152 24.23 16.04 -19.43
C PRO A 152 24.31 14.75 -20.25
N ALA A 153 23.28 14.49 -21.04
CA ALA A 153 23.42 13.67 -22.21
C ALA A 153 24.44 14.34 -23.14
N PHE A 154 25.70 13.92 -23.06
CA PHE A 154 26.69 14.13 -24.11
C PHE A 154 27.60 12.91 -24.25
N ALA A 155 27.41 12.18 -25.35
CA ALA A 155 28.37 11.38 -26.12
C ALA A 155 27.59 10.30 -26.89
N THR A 156 27.79 9.96 -28.16
CA THR A 156 28.57 10.44 -29.31
C THR A 156 28.04 9.61 -30.47
N GLY A 157 27.93 10.19 -31.66
CA GLY A 157 27.60 9.52 -32.92
C GLY A 157 27.55 10.54 -34.03
#